data_AF-A0A9P5SK46-F1
#
_entry.id   AF-A0A9P5SK46-F1
#
_cell.length_a   1.000
_cell.length_b   1.000
_cell.length_c   1.000
_cell.angle_alpha   90.00
_cell.angle_beta   90.00
_cell.angle_gamma   90.00
#
_symmetry.space_group_name_H-M   'P 1'
#
loop_
_entity.id
_entity.type
_entity.pdbx_description
1 polymer ?
#
loop_
_entity_poly.entity_id
_entity_poly.type
_entity_poly.pdbx_seq_one_letter_code
_entity_poly.pdbx_strand_id
1 'polypeptide(L)'
;METPSISPAAVLVQFPPGCDSLLDRCVLIMHTMDPIEKADLTLLLGEQWRASIGAREDMHRSIQTMDIGRANPPDKPLRHEGLEFVRPGFGVKVGKAGSLSSRIAILHALANVEQWAIDTALDNMARFGYYTQAIAGTALKNQIEHEETQEFRMPNKFFDDFVQMASDEAKHFKWLNERLESQGAHYGDLPVHASIWDSCTDTAKSALARMAVVHMTIESRGLDVNPATIARFDRSGDQDSAKMLQKIHEDEVTHVQIGHRWFCYLLKRHEGIGSGSEAIPASFGASGSQDIDQDGDGDLYEFRQVIPEGQEDTVDLVEAQRRKRFQEVVVQYFKGALKPPFNTVDREKGGLTRGWYEPLVVVRERSGLKLAIRRAADKKAKEAEAAAPASTATEGLVDSGASSVQSAPEPVAPASNSQTAPSTDAQA
;
A
#
# COMPACT_ATOMS: atom_id res chain seq x y z
N MET A 1 14.01 22.92 -48.52
CA MET A 1 13.71 21.90 -47.51
C MET A 1 15.04 21.36 -47.04
N GLU A 2 15.54 21.86 -45.92
CA GLU A 2 16.75 21.32 -45.31
C GLU A 2 16.33 20.12 -44.44
N THR A 3 17.07 19.03 -44.55
CA THR A 3 16.88 17.85 -43.70
C THR A 3 17.23 18.21 -42.26
N PRO A 4 16.40 17.86 -41.25
CA PRO A 4 16.73 18.14 -39.86
C PRO A 4 18.04 17.45 -39.48
N SER A 5 18.96 18.23 -38.92
CA SER A 5 20.24 17.73 -38.41
C SER A 5 19.99 16.70 -37.32
N ILE A 6 20.46 15.47 -37.53
CA ILE A 6 20.36 14.40 -36.53
C ILE A 6 21.27 14.78 -35.35
N SER A 7 20.70 14.81 -34.14
CA SER A 7 21.41 15.14 -32.91
C SER A 7 22.57 14.17 -32.64
N PRO A 8 23.70 14.59 -32.04
CA PRO A 8 24.87 13.74 -31.88
C PRO A 8 24.62 12.60 -30.89
N ALA A 9 24.82 11.36 -31.36
CA ALA A 9 24.96 10.13 -30.57
C ALA A 9 23.94 9.92 -29.43
N ALA A 10 22.85 9.20 -29.73
CA ALA A 10 22.14 8.49 -28.68
C ALA A 10 23.12 7.50 -28.01
N VAL A 11 23.42 7.74 -26.72
CA VAL A 11 24.24 6.82 -25.92
C VAL A 11 23.43 5.52 -25.80
N LEU A 12 24.00 4.41 -26.28
CA LEU A 12 23.38 3.11 -26.11
C LEU A 12 23.40 2.76 -24.63
N VAL A 13 22.21 2.73 -24.02
CA VAL A 13 22.02 2.29 -22.63
C VAL A 13 22.50 0.85 -22.52
N GLN A 14 23.37 0.58 -21.55
CA GLN A 14 24.00 -0.72 -21.35
C GLN A 14 24.28 -0.94 -19.85
N PHE A 15 24.18 -2.18 -19.40
CA PHE A 15 24.62 -2.55 -18.06
C PHE A 15 26.16 -2.52 -17.98
N PRO A 16 26.75 -2.08 -16.85
CA PRO A 16 28.19 -2.12 -16.66
C PRO A 16 28.69 -3.57 -16.52
N PRO A 17 29.98 -3.83 -16.81
CA PRO A 17 30.60 -5.14 -16.60
C PRO A 17 30.43 -5.64 -15.16
N GLY A 18 30.11 -6.93 -15.00
CA GLY A 18 29.87 -7.56 -13.70
C GLY A 18 28.40 -7.52 -13.23
N CYS A 19 27.51 -6.82 -13.95
CA CYS A 19 26.06 -6.98 -13.80
C CYS A 19 25.55 -8.04 -14.78
N ASP A 20 25.97 -9.29 -14.57
CA ASP A 20 25.81 -10.36 -15.56
C ASP A 20 24.50 -11.14 -15.39
N SER A 21 23.93 -11.17 -14.17
CA SER A 21 22.66 -11.85 -13.87
C SER A 21 21.44 -10.93 -13.83
N LEU A 22 20.24 -11.52 -13.89
CA LEU A 22 18.98 -10.82 -13.71
C LEU A 22 18.94 -10.04 -12.39
N LEU A 23 19.30 -10.67 -11.27
CA LEU A 23 19.15 -10.03 -9.96
C LEU A 23 20.21 -8.95 -9.70
N ASP A 24 21.43 -9.08 -10.23
CA ASP A 24 22.43 -8.00 -10.17
C ASP A 24 21.90 -6.73 -10.85
N ARG A 25 21.24 -6.91 -12.00
CA ARG A 25 20.65 -5.82 -12.78
C ARG A 25 19.44 -5.21 -12.08
N CYS A 26 18.56 -6.03 -11.48
CA CYS A 26 17.48 -5.51 -10.63
C CYS A 26 18.02 -4.60 -9.52
N VAL A 27 19.08 -5.03 -8.83
CA VAL A 27 19.70 -4.26 -7.75
C VAL A 27 20.41 -3.01 -8.28
N LEU A 28 21.11 -3.07 -9.42
CA LEU A 28 21.68 -1.88 -10.06
C LEU A 28 20.60 -0.85 -10.38
N ILE A 29 19.49 -1.25 -11.01
CA ILE A 29 18.40 -0.36 -11.39
C ILE A 29 17.79 0.31 -10.15
N MET A 30 17.63 -0.42 -9.04
CA MET A 30 17.18 0.16 -7.77
C MET A 30 18.16 1.19 -7.19
N HIS A 31 19.45 1.14 -7.54
CA HIS A 31 20.45 2.15 -7.19
C HIS A 31 20.55 3.31 -8.22
N THR A 32 19.95 3.19 -9.41
CA THR A 32 19.88 4.29 -10.37
C THR A 32 19.02 5.42 -9.82
N MET A 33 19.59 6.62 -9.68
CA MET A 33 18.92 7.81 -9.12
C MET A 33 18.08 8.56 -10.16
N ASP A 34 18.56 8.63 -11.40
CA ASP A 34 17.85 9.29 -12.49
C ASP A 34 16.62 8.47 -12.90
N PRO A 35 15.43 9.08 -12.98
CA PRO A 35 14.20 8.34 -13.23
C PRO A 35 14.09 7.85 -14.68
N ILE A 36 14.68 8.56 -15.65
CA ILE A 36 14.63 8.18 -17.07
C ILE A 36 15.64 7.05 -17.33
N GLU A 37 16.86 7.17 -16.81
CA GLU A 37 17.88 6.11 -16.87
C GLU A 37 17.37 4.82 -16.20
N LYS A 38 16.70 4.94 -15.04
CA LYS A 38 16.05 3.80 -14.35
C LYS A 38 15.05 3.09 -15.26
N ALA A 39 14.16 3.84 -15.92
CA ALA A 39 13.18 3.26 -16.83
C ALA A 39 13.85 2.62 -18.07
N ASP A 40 14.86 3.28 -18.66
CA ASP A 40 15.57 2.76 -19.83
C ASP A 40 16.37 1.48 -19.53
N LEU A 41 17.05 1.42 -18.38
CA LEU A 41 17.70 0.19 -17.91
C LEU A 41 16.68 -0.92 -17.62
N THR A 42 15.49 -0.59 -17.12
CA THR A 42 14.41 -1.57 -16.90
C THR A 42 13.89 -2.15 -18.22
N LEU A 43 13.70 -1.30 -19.24
CA LEU A 43 13.30 -1.75 -20.58
C LEU A 43 14.37 -2.61 -21.25
N LEU A 44 15.65 -2.25 -21.09
CA LEU A 44 16.79 -3.04 -21.55
C LEU A 44 16.84 -4.41 -20.87
N LEU A 45 16.60 -4.47 -19.55
CA LEU A 45 16.49 -5.73 -18.81
C LEU A 45 15.37 -6.60 -19.39
N GLY A 46 14.20 -6.02 -19.62
CA GLY A 46 13.05 -6.70 -20.21
C GLY A 46 13.28 -7.24 -21.62
N GLU A 47 14.00 -6.50 -22.46
CA GLU A 47 14.42 -6.98 -23.79
C GLU A 47 15.40 -8.15 -23.70
N GLN A 48 16.47 -8.00 -22.92
CA GLN A 48 17.52 -9.01 -22.81
C GLN A 48 17.03 -10.28 -22.11
N TRP A 49 16.12 -10.17 -21.13
CA TRP A 49 15.47 -11.32 -20.51
C TRP A 49 14.56 -12.06 -21.50
N ARG A 50 13.70 -11.37 -22.26
CA ARG A 50 12.84 -11.99 -23.28
C ARG A 50 13.65 -12.70 -24.38
N ALA A 51 14.76 -12.12 -24.81
CA ALA A 51 15.69 -12.80 -25.72
C ALA A 51 16.24 -14.11 -25.12
N SER A 52 16.48 -14.15 -23.80
CA SER A 52 16.90 -15.37 -23.10
C SER A 52 15.78 -16.40 -22.89
N ILE A 53 14.50 -15.99 -22.87
CA ILE A 53 13.36 -16.92 -22.83
C ILE A 53 13.23 -17.62 -24.19
N GLY A 54 13.22 -16.88 -25.30
CA GLY A 54 13.12 -17.47 -26.63
C GLY A 54 14.26 -18.44 -26.96
N ALA A 55 15.43 -18.25 -26.35
CA ALA A 55 16.56 -19.18 -26.38
C ALA A 55 16.31 -20.51 -25.64
N ARG A 56 15.53 -20.50 -24.55
CA ARG A 56 15.18 -21.71 -23.79
C ARG A 56 14.16 -22.58 -24.54
N GLU A 57 13.38 -21.99 -25.44
CA GLU A 57 12.34 -22.66 -26.22
C GLU A 57 12.88 -23.16 -27.59
N ASP A 58 13.89 -22.51 -28.17
CA ASP A 58 14.56 -22.93 -29.41
C ASP A 58 15.73 -23.90 -29.13
N MET A 59 15.43 -25.21 -29.08
CA MET A 59 16.38 -26.30 -28.82
C MET A 59 17.57 -26.37 -29.82
N HIS A 60 17.56 -25.61 -30.92
CA HIS A 60 18.64 -25.59 -31.91
C HIS A 60 19.55 -24.37 -31.82
N ARG A 61 19.27 -23.40 -30.94
CA ARG A 61 20.02 -22.14 -30.90
C ARG A 61 20.95 -22.05 -29.69
N SER A 62 22.26 -21.98 -29.97
CA SER A 62 23.30 -21.70 -28.98
C SER A 62 23.29 -20.22 -28.55
N ILE A 63 22.20 -19.77 -27.90
CA ILE A 63 22.16 -18.48 -27.20
C ILE A 63 22.48 -18.72 -25.73
N GLN A 64 23.38 -17.91 -25.19
CA GLN A 64 23.67 -17.86 -23.76
C GLN A 64 22.44 -17.35 -23.00
N THR A 65 21.83 -18.19 -22.17
CA THR A 65 20.72 -17.77 -21.31
C THR A 65 21.20 -16.84 -20.22
N MET A 66 20.43 -15.79 -19.90
CA MET A 66 20.71 -14.97 -18.72
C MET A 66 20.47 -15.80 -17.46
N ASP A 67 21.47 -15.85 -16.60
CA ASP A 67 21.36 -16.47 -15.29
C ASP A 67 20.53 -15.59 -14.34
N ILE A 68 19.86 -16.21 -13.37
CA ILE A 68 19.11 -15.45 -12.36
C ILE A 68 20.06 -14.78 -11.37
N GLY A 69 21.14 -15.47 -10.99
CA GLY A 69 22.11 -14.99 -10.01
C GLY A 69 21.51 -14.81 -8.62
N ARG A 70 22.15 -13.96 -7.82
CA ARG A 70 21.76 -13.62 -6.44
C ARG A 70 22.22 -12.21 -6.13
N ALA A 71 21.33 -11.36 -5.64
CA ALA A 71 21.69 -10.03 -5.16
C ALA A 71 20.80 -9.65 -3.97
N ASN A 72 21.34 -8.81 -3.07
CA ASN A 72 20.56 -8.24 -1.97
C ASN A 72 20.02 -6.87 -2.41
N PRO A 73 18.70 -6.67 -2.48
CA PRO A 73 18.13 -5.35 -2.79
C PRO A 73 18.37 -4.36 -1.65
N PRO A 74 18.47 -3.04 -1.96
CA PRO A 74 18.55 -2.02 -0.93
C PRO A 74 17.26 -1.99 -0.08
N ASP A 75 17.33 -1.45 1.13
CA ASP A 75 16.13 -1.23 1.97
C ASP A 75 15.17 -0.20 1.35
N LYS A 76 15.72 0.75 0.59
CA LYS A 76 14.98 1.72 -0.21
C LYS A 76 15.74 2.05 -1.50
N PRO A 77 15.11 1.95 -2.68
CA PRO A 77 15.66 2.39 -3.95
C PRO A 77 16.07 3.85 -3.91
N LEU A 78 17.17 4.16 -4.60
CA LEU A 78 17.67 5.51 -4.69
C LEU A 78 16.78 6.38 -5.58
N ARG A 79 16.90 7.69 -5.35
CA ARG A 79 16.11 8.77 -5.93
C ARG A 79 17.01 9.99 -6.02
N HIS A 80 16.85 10.81 -7.06
CA HIS A 80 17.58 12.07 -7.20
C HIS A 80 17.36 12.99 -5.99
N GLU A 81 18.44 13.58 -5.46
CA GLU A 81 18.42 14.38 -4.21
C GLU A 81 17.51 15.61 -4.28
N GLY A 82 17.26 16.14 -5.49
CA GLY A 82 16.35 17.26 -5.72
C GLY A 82 14.85 16.95 -5.62
N LEU A 83 14.44 15.70 -5.38
CA LEU A 83 13.02 15.34 -5.23
C LEU A 83 12.48 15.70 -3.85
N GLU A 84 11.50 16.61 -3.79
CA GLU A 84 10.82 16.96 -2.54
C GLU A 84 9.87 15.83 -2.09
N PHE A 85 10.11 15.26 -0.91
CA PHE A 85 9.28 14.21 -0.32
C PHE A 85 8.27 14.76 0.68
N VAL A 86 6.99 14.42 0.48
CA VAL A 86 5.87 14.75 1.37
C VAL A 86 5.17 13.49 1.89
N ARG A 87 4.49 13.61 3.03
CA ARG A 87 3.63 12.54 3.55
C ARG A 87 2.41 12.33 2.62
N PRO A 88 1.91 11.10 2.47
CA PRO A 88 0.68 10.84 1.71
C PRO A 88 -0.48 11.74 2.16
N GLY A 89 -1.16 12.38 1.21
CA GLY A 89 -2.23 13.35 1.47
C GLY A 89 -1.78 14.81 1.67
N PHE A 90 -0.48 15.08 1.79
CA PHE A 90 0.08 16.45 1.91
C PHE A 90 0.68 16.99 0.60
N GLY A 91 0.64 16.21 -0.48
CA GLY A 91 1.07 16.65 -1.82
C GLY A 91 0.11 17.64 -2.48
N VAL A 92 0.43 18.00 -3.73
CA VAL A 92 -0.35 18.96 -4.54
C VAL A 92 -1.79 18.48 -4.69
N LYS A 93 -2.75 19.37 -4.46
CA LYS A 93 -4.18 19.05 -4.56
C LYS A 93 -4.57 18.74 -6.00
N VAL A 94 -4.69 17.45 -6.28
CA VAL A 94 -5.14 16.90 -7.56
C VAL A 94 -6.58 17.37 -7.87
N GLY A 95 -6.75 18.09 -8.98
CA GLY A 95 -8.03 18.66 -9.39
C GLY A 95 -8.89 17.73 -10.28
N LYS A 96 -9.71 18.33 -11.15
CA LYS A 96 -10.65 17.63 -12.05
C LYS A 96 -10.23 17.64 -13.53
N ALA A 97 -8.93 17.76 -13.83
CA ALA A 97 -8.32 17.85 -15.17
C ALA A 97 -8.73 19.07 -16.05
N GLY A 98 -9.63 19.95 -15.59
CA GLY A 98 -10.09 21.10 -16.37
C GLY A 98 -9.01 22.15 -16.65
N SER A 99 -8.14 22.47 -15.68
CA SER A 99 -6.99 23.35 -15.88
C SER A 99 -5.72 22.57 -16.25
N LEU A 100 -4.79 23.23 -16.95
CA LEU A 100 -3.48 22.67 -17.27
C LEU A 100 -2.74 22.22 -16.00
N SER A 101 -2.69 23.08 -14.97
CA SER A 101 -2.11 22.75 -13.66
C SER A 101 -2.74 21.51 -13.01
N SER A 102 -4.05 21.30 -13.19
CA SER A 102 -4.71 20.10 -12.69
C SER A 102 -4.38 18.85 -13.50
N ARG A 103 -4.03 18.96 -14.79
CA ARG A 103 -3.61 17.82 -15.61
C ARG A 103 -2.19 17.42 -15.27
N ILE A 104 -1.28 18.37 -15.23
CA ILE A 104 0.11 18.19 -14.76
C ILE A 104 0.12 17.51 -13.38
N ALA A 105 -0.67 17.99 -12.41
CA ALA A 105 -0.74 17.39 -11.09
C ALA A 105 -1.31 15.96 -11.06
N ILE A 106 -2.16 15.56 -12.01
CA ILE A 106 -2.61 14.16 -12.13
C ILE A 106 -1.51 13.30 -12.76
N LEU A 107 -0.94 13.75 -13.89
CA LEU A 107 0.07 13.01 -14.65
C LEU A 107 1.35 12.80 -13.84
N HIS A 108 1.80 13.81 -13.10
CA HIS A 108 2.97 13.71 -12.21
C HIS A 108 2.71 12.75 -11.04
N ALA A 109 1.53 12.80 -10.42
CA ALA A 109 1.18 11.89 -9.34
C ALA A 109 1.15 10.42 -9.81
N LEU A 110 0.69 10.16 -11.04
CA LEU A 110 0.75 8.83 -11.67
C LEU A 110 2.19 8.45 -12.03
N ALA A 111 2.99 9.35 -12.61
CA ALA A 111 4.41 9.09 -12.89
C ALA A 111 5.20 8.71 -11.63
N ASN A 112 4.86 9.29 -10.47
CA ASN A 112 5.41 8.87 -9.18
C ASN A 112 4.96 7.46 -8.75
N VAL A 113 3.73 7.06 -9.07
CA VAL A 113 3.25 5.68 -8.82
C VAL A 113 4.08 4.71 -9.64
N GLU A 114 4.21 4.90 -10.96
CA GLU A 114 4.90 3.93 -11.82
C GLU A 114 6.39 3.83 -11.45
N GLN A 115 7.05 4.94 -11.06
CA GLN A 115 8.43 4.91 -10.55
C GLN A 115 8.60 4.06 -9.28
N TRP A 116 7.58 3.97 -8.43
CA TRP A 116 7.59 3.04 -7.30
C TRP A 116 7.18 1.62 -7.70
N ALA A 117 6.35 1.46 -8.73
CA ALA A 117 5.95 0.16 -9.25
C ALA A 117 7.11 -0.57 -9.96
N ILE A 118 7.93 0.13 -10.77
CA ILE A 118 9.20 -0.37 -11.33
C ILE A 118 10.05 -0.99 -10.21
N ASP A 119 10.39 -0.19 -9.19
CA ASP A 119 11.22 -0.66 -8.09
C ASP A 119 10.56 -1.80 -7.30
N THR A 120 9.23 -1.75 -7.14
CA THR A 120 8.46 -2.80 -6.47
C THR A 120 8.57 -4.14 -7.19
N ALA A 121 8.45 -4.16 -8.53
CA ALA A 121 8.59 -5.36 -9.33
C ALA A 121 10.02 -5.94 -9.27
N LEU A 122 11.03 -5.07 -9.33
CA LEU A 122 12.45 -5.45 -9.19
C LEU A 122 12.78 -5.97 -7.78
N ASP A 123 12.22 -5.35 -6.74
CA ASP A 123 12.35 -5.79 -5.34
C ASP A 123 11.72 -7.16 -5.12
N ASN A 124 10.57 -7.46 -5.72
CA ASN A 124 9.96 -8.79 -5.59
C ASN A 124 10.89 -9.90 -6.12
N MET A 125 11.57 -9.65 -7.25
CA MET A 125 12.53 -10.59 -7.82
C MET A 125 13.78 -10.74 -6.95
N ALA A 126 14.40 -9.63 -6.55
CA ALA A 126 15.62 -9.66 -5.75
C ALA A 126 15.41 -10.17 -4.32
N ARG A 127 14.32 -9.78 -3.65
CA ARG A 127 14.03 -10.10 -2.25
C ARG A 127 13.36 -11.45 -2.05
N PHE A 128 12.55 -11.91 -3.01
CA PHE A 128 11.75 -13.14 -2.87
C PHE A 128 12.03 -14.20 -3.95
N GLY A 129 12.92 -13.93 -4.91
CA GLY A 129 13.36 -14.93 -5.89
C GLY A 129 14.04 -16.15 -5.25
N TYR A 130 14.70 -15.94 -4.11
CA TYR A 130 15.20 -16.95 -3.20
C TYR A 130 14.75 -16.60 -1.78
N TYR A 131 14.30 -17.59 -1.01
CA TYR A 131 14.04 -17.42 0.42
C TYR A 131 14.21 -18.74 1.17
N THR A 132 14.38 -18.64 2.48
CA THR A 132 14.58 -19.80 3.35
C THR A 132 13.27 -20.22 3.98
N GLN A 133 12.95 -21.52 3.95
CA GLN A 133 11.79 -22.10 4.66
C GLN A 133 12.25 -23.11 5.72
N ALA A 134 11.61 -23.09 6.88
CA ALA A 134 11.67 -24.18 7.85
C ALA A 134 11.11 -25.47 7.24
N ILE A 135 11.80 -26.60 7.42
CA ILE A 135 11.52 -27.82 6.67
C ILE A 135 10.20 -28.53 7.08
N ALA A 136 9.61 -28.23 8.26
CA ALA A 136 8.37 -28.89 8.67
C ALA A 136 7.36 -28.00 9.44
N GLY A 137 6.17 -27.87 8.87
CA GLY A 137 4.91 -27.91 9.63
C GLY A 137 4.45 -26.68 10.44
N THR A 138 5.32 -25.76 10.86
CA THR A 138 4.88 -24.67 11.76
C THR A 138 5.43 -23.27 11.46
N ALA A 139 4.49 -22.33 11.41
CA ALA A 139 4.59 -20.91 11.71
C ALA A 139 5.43 -19.97 10.81
N LEU A 140 4.80 -18.85 10.47
CA LEU A 140 5.50 -17.60 10.23
C LEU A 140 6.23 -17.16 11.51
N LYS A 141 7.49 -16.72 11.34
CA LYS A 141 8.32 -15.93 12.28
C LYS A 141 8.85 -16.64 13.55
N ASN A 142 10.16 -16.43 13.73
CA ASN A 142 10.87 -16.09 14.98
C ASN A 142 10.76 -17.07 16.18
N GLN A 143 11.91 -17.48 16.72
CA GLN A 143 12.12 -18.27 17.96
C GLN A 143 12.15 -19.81 17.82
N ILE A 144 12.78 -20.35 16.77
CA ILE A 144 13.33 -21.71 16.80
C ILE A 144 14.78 -21.62 16.32
N GLU A 145 15.75 -21.91 17.21
CA GLU A 145 17.18 -21.65 16.93
C GLU A 145 17.86 -22.71 16.06
N HIS A 146 17.24 -23.89 15.87
CA HIS A 146 17.83 -25.03 15.18
C HIS A 146 16.81 -25.83 14.35
N GLU A 147 16.23 -25.22 13.31
CA GLU A 147 15.62 -25.97 12.20
C GLU A 147 16.59 -26.05 11.02
N GLU A 148 16.65 -27.22 10.38
CA GLU A 148 17.29 -27.36 9.08
C GLU A 148 16.55 -26.45 8.08
N THR A 149 17.30 -25.51 7.51
CA THR A 149 16.77 -24.50 6.60
C THR A 149 16.99 -24.92 5.16
N GLN A 150 15.92 -25.30 4.45
CA GLN A 150 16.00 -25.49 3.01
C GLN A 150 15.79 -24.16 2.30
N GLU A 151 16.76 -23.76 1.48
CA GLU A 151 16.57 -22.65 0.57
C GLU A 151 15.62 -23.05 -0.57
N PHE A 152 14.63 -22.20 -0.82
CA PHE A 152 13.70 -22.33 -1.91
C PHE A 152 13.92 -21.21 -2.94
N ARG A 153 13.92 -21.58 -4.22
CA ARG A 153 13.97 -20.64 -5.36
C ARG A 153 12.62 -20.62 -6.05
N MET A 154 12.11 -19.43 -6.35
CA MET A 154 10.87 -19.28 -7.11
C MET A 154 10.97 -19.90 -8.53
N PRO A 155 9.84 -20.35 -9.12
CA PRO A 155 9.82 -20.85 -10.50
C PRO A 155 10.26 -19.76 -11.48
N ASN A 156 10.83 -20.12 -12.64
CA ASN A 156 11.26 -19.14 -13.66
C ASN A 156 10.14 -18.15 -14.02
N LYS A 157 8.89 -18.63 -14.09
CA LYS A 157 7.71 -17.81 -14.36
C LYS A 157 7.50 -16.64 -13.40
N PHE A 158 8.00 -16.72 -12.16
CA PHE A 158 7.94 -15.58 -11.22
C PHE A 158 8.76 -14.42 -11.74
N PHE A 159 9.97 -14.70 -12.21
CA PHE A 159 10.86 -13.73 -12.81
C PHE A 159 10.33 -13.27 -14.17
N ASP A 160 9.78 -14.17 -14.99
CA ASP A 160 9.17 -13.80 -16.27
C ASP A 160 7.98 -12.83 -16.07
N ASP A 161 7.10 -13.11 -15.10
CA ASP A 161 5.96 -12.25 -14.76
C ASP A 161 6.41 -10.88 -14.21
N PHE A 162 7.39 -10.83 -13.29
CA PHE A 162 7.85 -9.57 -12.69
C PHE A 162 8.81 -8.75 -13.57
N VAL A 163 9.55 -9.37 -14.49
CA VAL A 163 10.27 -8.64 -15.55
C VAL A 163 9.28 -7.99 -16.51
N GLN A 164 8.20 -8.69 -16.88
CA GLN A 164 7.16 -8.14 -17.74
C GLN A 164 6.50 -6.93 -17.08
N MET A 165 6.01 -7.07 -15.83
CA MET A 165 5.45 -5.98 -15.03
C MET A 165 6.43 -4.79 -14.97
N ALA A 166 7.67 -4.99 -14.51
CA ALA A 166 8.66 -3.90 -14.45
C ALA A 166 8.87 -3.19 -15.80
N SER A 167 8.81 -3.94 -16.90
CA SER A 167 8.91 -3.38 -18.27
C SER A 167 7.67 -2.59 -18.68
N ASP A 168 6.49 -2.91 -18.17
CA ASP A 168 5.25 -2.19 -18.45
C ASP A 168 5.20 -0.90 -17.63
N GLU A 169 5.48 -0.97 -16.32
CA GLU A 169 5.63 0.22 -15.45
C GLU A 169 6.65 1.23 -16.02
N ALA A 170 7.77 0.75 -16.56
CA ALA A 170 8.79 1.60 -17.19
C ALA A 170 8.29 2.28 -18.48
N LYS A 171 7.41 1.65 -19.27
CA LYS A 171 6.75 2.30 -20.42
C LYS A 171 5.75 3.34 -19.94
N HIS A 172 4.93 2.98 -18.95
CA HIS A 172 3.89 3.84 -18.38
C HIS A 172 4.52 5.12 -17.83
N PHE A 173 5.60 5.00 -17.04
CA PHE A 173 6.38 6.14 -16.57
C PHE A 173 6.88 7.02 -17.72
N LYS A 174 7.53 6.43 -18.75
CA LYS A 174 8.07 7.21 -19.87
C LYS A 174 6.96 7.93 -20.64
N TRP A 175 5.82 7.29 -20.92
CA TRP A 175 4.68 7.94 -21.56
C TRP A 175 4.11 9.09 -20.72
N LEU A 176 4.00 8.90 -19.40
CA LEU A 176 3.55 9.95 -18.48
C LEU A 176 4.54 11.13 -18.42
N ASN A 177 5.85 10.87 -18.40
CA ASN A 177 6.86 11.92 -18.43
C ASN A 177 6.91 12.65 -19.78
N GLU A 178 6.89 11.95 -20.90
CA GLU A 178 6.75 12.54 -22.24
C GLU A 178 5.48 13.41 -22.33
N ARG A 179 4.38 12.99 -21.69
CA ARG A 179 3.15 13.79 -21.65
C ARG A 179 3.28 15.03 -20.77
N LEU A 180 3.97 14.94 -19.63
CA LEU A 180 4.29 16.10 -18.79
C LEU A 180 5.15 17.12 -19.57
N GLU A 181 6.17 16.65 -20.27
CA GLU A 181 7.09 17.49 -21.04
C GLU A 181 6.36 18.22 -22.18
N SER A 182 5.44 17.54 -22.86
CA SER A 182 4.54 18.17 -23.84
C SER A 182 3.61 19.26 -23.26
N GLN A 183 3.48 19.32 -21.93
CA GLN A 183 2.71 20.32 -21.18
C GLN A 183 3.59 21.35 -20.47
N GLY A 184 4.92 21.30 -20.62
CA GLY A 184 5.88 22.23 -20.02
C GLY A 184 6.18 21.96 -18.55
N ALA A 185 6.14 20.70 -18.12
CA ALA A 185 6.53 20.24 -16.79
C ALA A 185 7.33 18.92 -16.88
N HIS A 186 8.03 18.55 -15.81
CA HIS A 186 8.83 17.33 -15.73
C HIS A 186 8.46 16.50 -14.49
N TYR A 187 8.78 15.21 -14.50
CA TYR A 187 8.75 14.43 -13.28
C TYR A 187 9.73 15.02 -12.24
N GLY A 188 9.23 15.29 -11.04
CA GLY A 188 9.96 15.96 -9.96
C GLY A 188 9.65 17.45 -9.77
N ASP A 189 8.97 18.12 -10.71
CA ASP A 189 8.57 19.54 -10.54
C ASP A 189 7.56 19.78 -9.39
N LEU A 190 6.84 18.72 -9.00
CA LEU A 190 5.94 18.72 -7.86
C LEU A 190 6.42 17.72 -6.79
N PRO A 191 6.07 17.90 -5.50
CA PRO A 191 6.43 16.98 -4.43
C PRO A 191 5.86 15.57 -4.61
N VAL A 192 6.65 14.56 -4.23
CA VAL A 192 6.38 13.13 -4.36
C VAL A 192 6.13 12.45 -3.01
N HIS A 193 5.51 11.27 -3.00
CA HIS A 193 5.33 10.44 -1.80
C HIS A 193 5.67 8.97 -2.05
N ALA A 194 6.03 8.24 -0.99
CA ALA A 194 6.53 6.86 -1.06
C ALA A 194 5.54 5.77 -0.62
N SER A 195 4.23 6.06 -0.53
CA SER A 195 3.21 5.16 0.05
C SER A 195 3.20 3.70 -0.42
N ILE A 196 3.55 3.44 -1.69
CA ILE A 196 3.70 2.08 -2.22
C ILE A 196 4.93 1.41 -1.61
N TRP A 197 6.06 2.12 -1.55
CA TRP A 197 7.28 1.64 -0.93
C TRP A 197 7.18 1.50 0.60
N ASP A 198 6.40 2.36 1.27
CA ASP A 198 6.11 2.22 2.70
C ASP A 198 5.42 0.86 2.95
N SER A 199 4.44 0.51 2.11
CA SER A 199 3.77 -0.80 2.13
C SER A 199 4.71 -1.95 1.72
N CYS A 200 5.69 -1.69 0.85
CA CYS A 200 6.74 -2.65 0.52
C CYS A 200 7.66 -2.92 1.70
N THR A 201 8.01 -1.88 2.47
CA THR A 201 8.85 -1.96 3.67
C THR A 201 8.13 -2.76 4.76
N ASP A 202 6.85 -2.47 5.02
CA ASP A 202 6.02 -3.21 5.98
C ASP A 202 5.90 -4.71 5.64
N THR A 203 5.92 -5.05 4.35
CA THR A 203 5.77 -6.43 3.84
C THR A 203 7.11 -7.10 3.46
N ALA A 204 8.25 -6.44 3.63
CA ALA A 204 9.57 -6.90 3.15
C ALA A 204 10.01 -8.27 3.71
N LYS A 205 9.38 -8.75 4.80
CA LYS A 205 9.66 -10.05 5.44
C LYS A 205 8.65 -11.16 5.06
N SER A 206 7.75 -10.91 4.10
CA SER A 206 6.78 -11.91 3.63
C SER A 206 6.34 -11.64 2.20
N ALA A 207 6.80 -12.47 1.26
CA ALA A 207 6.35 -12.45 -0.14
C ALA A 207 4.80 -12.57 -0.24
N LEU A 208 4.20 -13.40 0.62
CA LEU A 208 2.76 -13.61 0.67
C LEU A 208 2.01 -12.32 1.10
N ALA A 209 2.53 -11.59 2.10
CA ALA A 209 1.98 -10.29 2.47
C ALA A 209 2.18 -9.24 1.37
N ARG A 210 3.34 -9.24 0.70
CA ARG A 210 3.61 -8.33 -0.43
C ARG A 210 2.61 -8.53 -1.57
N MET A 211 2.31 -9.77 -1.96
CA MET A 211 1.33 -10.06 -3.02
C MET A 211 -0.07 -9.58 -2.62
N ALA A 212 -0.51 -9.84 -1.39
CA ALA A 212 -1.83 -9.44 -0.91
C ALA A 212 -2.00 -7.91 -0.80
N VAL A 213 -1.02 -7.23 -0.21
CA VAL A 213 -1.13 -5.80 0.11
C VAL A 213 -0.82 -4.92 -1.10
N VAL A 214 0.25 -5.20 -1.83
CA VAL A 214 0.64 -4.34 -2.95
C VAL A 214 -0.13 -4.77 -4.21
N HIS A 215 0.16 -5.96 -4.74
CA HIS A 215 -0.36 -6.41 -6.04
C HIS A 215 -1.87 -6.67 -6.09
N MET A 216 -2.49 -7.08 -4.98
CA MET A 216 -3.93 -7.41 -4.93
C MET A 216 -4.80 -6.36 -4.23
N THR A 217 -4.22 -5.41 -3.50
CA THR A 217 -4.99 -4.36 -2.79
C THR A 217 -4.67 -2.96 -3.30
N ILE A 218 -3.39 -2.62 -3.51
CA ILE A 218 -2.98 -1.31 -4.02
C ILE A 218 -3.17 -1.22 -5.54
N GLU A 219 -2.68 -2.17 -6.35
CA GLU A 219 -2.86 -2.08 -7.82
C GLU A 219 -4.33 -2.22 -8.23
N SER A 220 -5.08 -3.06 -7.52
CA SER A 220 -6.55 -3.13 -7.71
C SER A 220 -7.29 -1.83 -7.40
N ARG A 221 -6.66 -0.87 -6.70
CA ARG A 221 -7.20 0.48 -6.53
C ARG A 221 -6.99 1.35 -7.76
N GLY A 222 -5.96 1.09 -8.57
CA GLY A 222 -5.78 1.65 -9.91
C GLY A 222 -6.99 1.33 -10.78
N LEU A 223 -7.39 0.05 -10.83
CA LEU A 223 -8.59 -0.40 -11.57
C LEU A 223 -9.89 0.33 -11.19
N ASP A 224 -10.03 0.75 -9.93
CA ASP A 224 -11.21 1.50 -9.45
C ASP A 224 -11.15 2.99 -9.84
N VAL A 225 -9.96 3.59 -9.83
CA VAL A 225 -9.75 5.05 -9.96
C VAL A 225 -9.53 5.47 -11.42
N ASN A 226 -8.81 4.65 -12.19
CA ASN A 226 -8.37 4.97 -13.55
C ASN A 226 -9.53 5.29 -14.51
N PRO A 227 -10.66 4.54 -14.55
CA PRO A 227 -11.80 4.88 -15.42
C PRO A 227 -12.37 6.27 -15.16
N ALA A 228 -12.44 6.68 -13.87
CA ALA A 228 -12.91 8.00 -13.49
C ALA A 228 -11.90 9.11 -13.83
N THR A 229 -10.61 8.80 -13.87
CA THR A 229 -9.53 9.70 -14.29
C THR A 229 -9.49 9.87 -15.80
N ILE A 230 -9.51 8.78 -16.57
CA ILE A 230 -9.60 8.76 -18.05
C ILE A 230 -10.77 9.63 -18.51
N ALA A 231 -11.96 9.42 -17.93
CA ALA A 231 -13.15 10.19 -18.27
C ALA A 231 -13.07 11.69 -17.88
N ARG A 232 -12.17 12.10 -16.96
CA ARG A 232 -11.91 13.52 -16.68
C ARG A 232 -11.05 14.15 -17.78
N PHE A 233 -10.02 13.46 -18.24
CA PHE A 233 -9.18 13.92 -19.35
C PHE A 233 -9.99 14.06 -20.64
N ASP A 234 -10.76 13.03 -20.99
CA ASP A 234 -11.68 13.02 -22.13
C ASP A 234 -12.62 14.24 -22.15
N ARG A 235 -13.39 14.45 -21.06
CA ARG A 235 -14.27 15.62 -20.90
C ARG A 235 -13.55 16.97 -20.86
N SER A 236 -12.24 16.99 -20.58
CA SER A 236 -11.42 18.22 -20.64
C SER A 236 -10.86 18.52 -22.03
N GLY A 237 -11.11 17.65 -23.01
CA GLY A 237 -10.58 17.75 -24.38
C GLY A 237 -9.17 17.18 -24.55
N ASP A 238 -8.56 16.63 -23.49
CA ASP A 238 -7.22 16.05 -23.53
C ASP A 238 -7.29 14.55 -23.90
N GLN A 239 -7.53 14.33 -25.19
CA GLN A 239 -7.71 13.00 -25.79
C GLN A 239 -6.43 12.16 -25.79
N ASP A 240 -5.25 12.79 -25.82
CA ASP A 240 -3.99 12.05 -25.85
C ASP A 240 -3.69 11.44 -24.48
N SER A 241 -3.85 12.23 -23.40
CA SER A 241 -3.74 11.72 -22.03
C SER A 241 -4.80 10.65 -21.76
N ALA A 242 -6.04 10.83 -22.22
CA ALA A 242 -7.10 9.83 -22.04
C ALA A 242 -6.77 8.48 -22.71
N LYS A 243 -6.28 8.49 -23.96
CA LYS A 243 -5.89 7.27 -24.69
C LYS A 243 -4.66 6.59 -24.11
N MET A 244 -3.70 7.36 -23.60
CA MET A 244 -2.52 6.82 -22.92
C MET A 244 -2.92 6.12 -21.62
N LEU A 245 -3.72 6.78 -20.77
CA LEU A 245 -4.20 6.21 -19.51
C LEU A 245 -5.12 5.00 -19.72
N GLN A 246 -5.84 4.92 -20.85
CA GLN A 246 -6.62 3.74 -21.21
C GLN A 246 -5.73 2.50 -21.45
N LYS A 247 -4.55 2.66 -22.07
CA LYS A 247 -3.59 1.56 -22.24
C LYS A 247 -3.01 1.10 -20.90
N ILE A 248 -2.61 2.06 -20.06
CA ILE A 248 -2.11 1.77 -18.70
C ILE A 248 -3.16 0.94 -17.93
N HIS A 249 -4.42 1.36 -17.93
CA HIS A 249 -5.53 0.64 -17.30
C HIS A 249 -5.76 -0.79 -17.86
N GLU A 250 -5.45 -1.04 -19.13
CA GLU A 250 -5.56 -2.37 -19.75
C GLU A 250 -4.45 -3.31 -19.25
N ASP A 251 -3.23 -2.80 -19.05
CA ASP A 251 -2.10 -3.55 -18.51
C ASP A 251 -2.31 -3.87 -17.00
N GLU A 252 -2.88 -2.94 -16.22
CA GLU A 252 -3.18 -3.10 -14.77
C GLU A 252 -3.98 -4.36 -14.41
N VAL A 253 -4.86 -4.82 -15.32
CA VAL A 253 -5.61 -6.06 -15.09
C VAL A 253 -4.66 -7.26 -14.99
N THR A 254 -3.61 -7.27 -15.81
CA THR A 254 -2.57 -8.31 -15.80
C THR A 254 -1.69 -8.21 -14.56
N HIS A 255 -1.42 -6.99 -14.08
CA HIS A 255 -0.66 -6.75 -12.85
C HIS A 255 -1.36 -7.39 -11.63
N VAL A 256 -2.67 -7.18 -11.49
CA VAL A 256 -3.48 -7.83 -10.44
C VAL A 256 -3.51 -9.36 -10.59
N GLN A 257 -3.60 -9.89 -11.82
CA GLN A 257 -3.52 -11.35 -12.06
C GLN A 257 -2.19 -11.96 -11.61
N ILE A 258 -1.07 -11.25 -11.81
CA ILE A 258 0.26 -11.67 -11.38
C ILE A 258 0.30 -11.77 -9.84
N GLY A 259 -0.19 -10.73 -9.15
CA GLY A 259 -0.33 -10.74 -7.68
C GLY A 259 -1.15 -11.92 -7.16
N HIS A 260 -2.36 -12.09 -7.70
CA HIS A 260 -3.26 -13.17 -7.32
C HIS A 260 -2.67 -14.57 -7.58
N ARG A 261 -1.98 -14.76 -8.72
CA ARG A 261 -1.29 -16.01 -9.07
C ARG A 261 -0.21 -16.37 -8.05
N TRP A 262 0.66 -15.43 -7.71
CA TRP A 262 1.77 -15.68 -6.79
C TRP A 262 1.33 -15.79 -5.34
N PHE A 263 0.29 -15.05 -4.93
CA PHE A 263 -0.38 -15.26 -3.65
C PHE A 263 -0.93 -16.69 -3.53
N CYS A 264 -1.69 -17.16 -4.52
CA CYS A 264 -2.23 -18.54 -4.55
C CYS A 264 -1.13 -19.62 -4.57
N TYR A 265 -0.02 -19.36 -5.29
CA TYR A 265 1.15 -20.25 -5.30
C TYR A 265 1.78 -20.37 -3.90
N LEU A 266 2.03 -19.24 -3.25
CA LEU A 266 2.64 -19.17 -1.92
C LEU A 266 1.72 -19.80 -0.86
N LEU A 267 0.41 -19.55 -0.91
CA LEU A 267 -0.57 -20.23 -0.04
C LEU A 267 -0.50 -21.75 -0.16
N LYS A 268 -0.50 -22.28 -1.39
CA LYS A 268 -0.38 -23.72 -1.63
C LYS A 268 0.96 -24.28 -1.13
N ARG A 269 2.05 -23.52 -1.31
CA ARG A 269 3.41 -23.95 -0.96
C ARG A 269 3.70 -23.94 0.54
N HIS A 270 3.18 -22.95 1.28
CA HIS A 270 3.52 -22.71 2.70
C HIS A 270 2.42 -23.10 3.67
N GLU A 271 1.16 -22.85 3.32
CA GLU A 271 0.01 -23.06 4.19
C GLU A 271 -0.84 -24.27 3.76
N GLY A 272 -0.41 -24.97 2.69
CA GLY A 272 -1.07 -26.17 2.16
C GLY A 272 -2.38 -25.91 1.40
N ILE A 273 -2.93 -24.69 1.47
CA ILE A 273 -4.24 -24.29 0.92
C ILE A 273 -4.28 -24.51 -0.61
N GLY A 274 -5.11 -25.45 -1.05
CA GLY A 274 -5.18 -25.87 -2.47
C GLY A 274 -4.22 -27.00 -2.87
N SER A 275 -3.69 -27.72 -1.87
CA SER A 275 -3.21 -29.09 -2.03
C SER A 275 -4.41 -30.05 -1.90
N GLY A 276 -4.51 -31.05 -2.78
CA GLY A 276 -5.66 -31.97 -2.83
C GLY A 276 -5.66 -33.05 -1.75
N SER A 277 -5.60 -32.65 -0.47
CA SER A 277 -5.62 -33.55 0.68
C SER A 277 -6.41 -32.91 1.83
N GLU A 278 -7.16 -33.72 2.58
CA GLU A 278 -8.05 -33.32 3.68
C GLU A 278 -7.30 -32.90 4.95
N ALA A 279 -6.34 -31.98 4.83
CA ALA A 279 -5.60 -31.43 5.97
C ALA A 279 -6.26 -30.11 6.42
N ILE A 280 -7.00 -30.16 7.53
CA ILE A 280 -7.46 -28.98 8.26
C ILE A 280 -6.32 -28.49 9.17
N PRO A 281 -5.78 -27.27 9.00
CA PRO A 281 -4.99 -26.62 10.05
C PRO A 281 -5.94 -26.07 11.12
N ALA A 282 -5.66 -26.37 12.39
CA ALA A 282 -6.45 -25.87 13.50
C ALA A 282 -6.43 -24.33 13.60
N SER A 283 -7.50 -23.76 14.15
CA SER A 283 -7.64 -22.32 14.40
C SER A 283 -6.46 -21.76 15.21
N PHE A 284 -5.75 -20.78 14.66
CA PHE A 284 -4.74 -20.04 15.41
C PHE A 284 -5.34 -18.86 16.18
N GLY A 285 -4.73 -18.56 17.33
CA GLY A 285 -5.37 -17.84 18.43
C GLY A 285 -5.78 -16.40 18.12
N ALA A 286 -7.02 -16.07 18.44
CA ALA A 286 -7.40 -14.71 18.77
C ALA A 286 -6.89 -14.38 20.18
N SER A 287 -5.82 -13.60 20.27
CA SER A 287 -5.43 -12.90 21.50
C SER A 287 -5.13 -11.45 21.16
N GLY A 288 -6.03 -10.55 21.55
CA GLY A 288 -5.90 -9.13 21.27
C GLY A 288 -4.98 -8.41 22.26
N SER A 289 -4.24 -7.44 21.74
CA SER A 289 -3.70 -6.27 22.43
C SER A 289 -3.56 -5.22 21.32
N GLN A 290 -4.48 -4.26 21.20
CA GLN A 290 -4.42 -2.99 21.93
C GLN A 290 -3.01 -2.39 21.92
N ASP A 291 -2.76 -1.56 20.91
CA ASP A 291 -2.15 -0.25 21.14
C ASP A 291 -2.96 0.80 20.37
N ILE A 292 -3.06 1.99 20.96
CA ILE A 292 -3.98 3.05 20.54
C ILE A 292 -3.12 4.22 20.04
N ASP A 293 -3.33 4.65 18.80
CA ASP A 293 -2.78 5.92 18.32
C ASP A 293 -3.36 7.07 19.17
N GLN A 294 -2.52 7.63 20.03
CA GLN A 294 -2.80 8.88 20.74
C GLN A 294 -2.42 10.07 19.87
N ASP A 295 -3.26 10.39 18.89
CA ASP A 295 -3.30 11.71 18.27
C ASP A 295 -4.77 12.18 18.15
N GLY A 296 -5.06 13.34 18.72
CA GLY A 296 -6.42 13.75 19.06
C GLY A 296 -7.21 14.38 17.91
N ASP A 297 -8.11 13.60 17.29
CA ASP A 297 -9.43 14.06 16.83
C ASP A 297 -10.47 12.93 17.00
N GLY A 298 -10.63 12.51 18.26
CA GLY A 298 -11.46 11.39 18.66
C GLY A 298 -12.94 11.75 18.81
N ASP A 299 -13.78 10.86 18.27
CA ASP A 299 -15.21 10.68 18.53
C ASP A 299 -16.23 11.44 17.64
N LEU A 300 -16.56 10.83 16.50
CA LEU A 300 -17.82 11.10 15.77
C LEU A 300 -18.26 9.99 14.79
N TYR A 301 -17.54 8.85 14.70
CA TYR A 301 -17.75 7.85 13.66
C TYR A 301 -17.64 6.42 14.21
N GLU A 302 -18.60 5.57 13.84
CA GLU A 302 -18.48 4.11 14.01
C GLU A 302 -17.91 3.51 12.72
N PHE A 303 -16.97 2.58 12.88
CA PHE A 303 -16.49 1.72 11.80
C PHE A 303 -17.28 0.40 11.83
N ARG A 304 -17.89 0.01 10.72
CA ARG A 304 -18.44 -1.35 10.54
C ARG A 304 -17.93 -1.97 9.24
N GLN A 305 -17.66 -3.26 9.30
CA GLN A 305 -17.47 -4.10 8.11
C GLN A 305 -18.80 -4.24 7.38
N VAL A 306 -18.76 -4.26 6.05
CA VAL A 306 -19.92 -4.63 5.23
C VAL A 306 -20.07 -6.15 5.28
N ILE A 307 -21.17 -6.64 5.86
CA ILE A 307 -21.58 -8.04 5.71
C ILE A 307 -22.23 -8.16 4.32
N PRO A 308 -21.76 -9.05 3.43
CA PRO A 308 -22.37 -9.22 2.12
C PRO A 308 -23.81 -9.75 2.24
N GLU A 309 -24.77 -9.07 1.60
CA GLU A 309 -26.11 -9.62 1.38
C GLU A 309 -26.13 -10.45 0.08
N GLY A 310 -26.62 -11.69 0.15
CA GLY A 310 -27.03 -12.45 -1.04
C GLY A 310 -25.90 -12.99 -1.94
N GLN A 311 -24.91 -13.68 -1.39
CA GLN A 311 -24.07 -14.61 -2.17
C GLN A 311 -24.24 -16.05 -1.69
N GLU A 312 -25.05 -16.81 -2.43
CA GLU A 312 -24.84 -18.27 -2.55
C GLU A 312 -23.57 -18.52 -3.41
N ASP A 313 -23.11 -19.78 -3.48
CA ASP A 313 -21.91 -20.26 -4.19
C ASP A 313 -20.51 -19.98 -3.58
N THR A 314 -20.15 -20.80 -2.59
CA THR A 314 -18.84 -21.50 -2.66
C THR A 314 -19.02 -23.01 -2.42
N VAL A 315 -19.10 -23.78 -3.51
CA VAL A 315 -18.91 -25.24 -3.48
C VAL A 315 -17.43 -25.60 -3.29
N ASP A 316 -16.51 -24.67 -3.59
CA ASP A 316 -15.06 -24.82 -3.42
C ASP A 316 -14.57 -24.26 -2.07
N LEU A 317 -14.22 -25.17 -1.16
CA LEU A 317 -13.62 -24.86 0.15
C LEU A 317 -12.23 -24.23 0.05
N VAL A 318 -11.44 -24.58 -0.98
CA VAL A 318 -10.07 -24.04 -1.16
C VAL A 318 -10.13 -22.56 -1.45
N GLU A 319 -11.04 -22.16 -2.32
CA GLU A 319 -11.22 -20.76 -2.70
C GLU A 319 -11.73 -19.91 -1.52
N ALA A 320 -12.62 -20.46 -0.68
CA ALA A 320 -13.03 -19.81 0.57
C ALA A 320 -11.86 -19.62 1.56
N GLN A 321 -10.97 -20.63 1.70
CA GLN A 321 -9.76 -20.53 2.52
C GLN A 321 -8.81 -19.43 2.00
N ARG A 322 -8.59 -19.35 0.68
CA ARG A 322 -7.75 -18.31 0.07
C ARG A 322 -8.27 -16.90 0.33
N ARG A 323 -9.58 -16.66 0.12
CA ARG A 323 -10.22 -15.37 0.39
C ARG A 323 -10.07 -14.96 1.86
N LYS A 324 -10.40 -15.88 2.78
CA LYS A 324 -10.25 -15.64 4.23
C LYS A 324 -8.81 -15.27 4.57
N ARG A 325 -7.85 -16.00 4.03
CA ARG A 325 -6.43 -15.79 4.33
C ARG A 325 -5.90 -14.47 3.76
N PHE A 326 -6.33 -14.08 2.57
CA PHE A 326 -6.09 -12.75 2.02
C PHE A 326 -6.64 -11.65 2.93
N GLN A 327 -7.89 -11.79 3.39
CA GLN A 327 -8.51 -10.80 4.28
C GLN A 327 -7.73 -10.62 5.58
N GLU A 328 -7.31 -11.72 6.23
CA GLU A 328 -6.46 -11.69 7.43
C GLU A 328 -5.14 -10.94 7.19
N VAL A 329 -4.48 -11.22 6.05
CA VAL A 329 -3.19 -10.61 5.69
C VAL A 329 -3.36 -9.12 5.38
N VAL A 330 -4.42 -8.73 4.67
CA VAL A 330 -4.71 -7.30 4.40
C VAL A 330 -5.02 -6.57 5.70
N VAL A 331 -5.84 -7.12 6.59
CA VAL A 331 -6.10 -6.53 7.93
C VAL A 331 -4.81 -6.39 8.75
N GLN A 332 -3.87 -7.32 8.63
CA GLN A 332 -2.61 -7.28 9.38
C GLN A 332 -1.61 -6.25 8.86
N TYR A 333 -1.52 -6.04 7.54
CA TYR A 333 -0.42 -5.27 6.94
C TYR A 333 -0.85 -3.99 6.19
N PHE A 334 -2.11 -3.87 5.76
CA PHE A 334 -2.57 -2.68 5.02
C PHE A 334 -3.10 -1.61 5.97
N LYS A 335 -2.31 -0.54 6.15
CA LYS A 335 -2.64 0.63 6.98
C LYS A 335 -3.72 1.55 6.37
N GLY A 336 -4.21 1.24 5.17
CA GLY A 336 -5.24 2.01 4.47
C GLY A 336 -6.66 1.50 4.74
N ALA A 337 -7.64 2.06 4.01
CA ALA A 337 -9.01 1.58 4.01
C ALA A 337 -9.50 1.35 2.59
N LEU A 338 -10.04 0.17 2.30
CA LEU A 338 -10.73 -0.12 1.04
C LEU A 338 -12.07 0.62 1.03
N LYS A 339 -12.37 1.30 -0.08
CA LYS A 339 -13.57 2.15 -0.22
C LYS A 339 -14.18 1.99 -1.61
N PRO A 340 -15.52 1.81 -1.70
CA PRO A 340 -16.23 1.79 -2.98
C PRO A 340 -16.29 3.20 -3.62
N PRO A 341 -16.67 3.31 -4.91
CA PRO A 341 -17.07 2.23 -5.81
C PRO A 341 -15.88 1.36 -6.26
N PHE A 342 -16.11 0.06 -6.39
CA PHE A 342 -15.14 -0.87 -6.96
C PHE A 342 -15.45 -1.14 -8.43
N ASN A 343 -14.41 -1.26 -9.25
CA ASN A 343 -14.52 -1.78 -10.60
C ASN A 343 -14.56 -3.31 -10.56
N THR A 344 -15.72 -3.87 -10.20
CA THR A 344 -15.91 -5.32 -10.06
C THR A 344 -15.52 -6.07 -11.33
N VAL A 345 -15.84 -5.54 -12.51
CA VAL A 345 -15.58 -6.22 -13.80
C VAL A 345 -14.08 -6.42 -14.03
N ASP A 346 -13.26 -5.37 -13.82
CA ASP A 346 -11.81 -5.49 -14.04
C ASP A 346 -11.11 -6.20 -12.88
N ARG A 347 -11.59 -6.05 -11.64
CA ARG A 347 -11.13 -6.87 -10.49
C ARG A 347 -11.38 -8.36 -10.72
N GLU A 348 -12.54 -8.74 -11.28
CA GLU A 348 -12.87 -10.13 -11.61
C GLU A 348 -11.98 -10.69 -12.73
N LYS A 349 -11.66 -9.89 -13.76
CA LYS A 349 -10.61 -10.24 -14.75
C LYS A 349 -9.24 -10.42 -14.07
N GLY A 350 -8.96 -9.64 -13.02
CA GLY A 350 -7.80 -9.79 -12.13
C GLY A 350 -7.78 -11.10 -11.30
N GLY A 351 -8.90 -11.84 -11.26
CA GLY A 351 -9.11 -13.00 -10.40
C GLY A 351 -9.73 -12.68 -9.04
N LEU A 352 -9.99 -11.40 -8.74
CA LEU A 352 -10.54 -10.94 -7.47
C LEU A 352 -12.06 -10.74 -7.57
N THR A 353 -12.81 -11.78 -7.24
CA THR A 353 -14.27 -11.68 -7.05
C THR A 353 -14.60 -10.85 -5.81
N ARG A 354 -15.84 -10.35 -5.71
CA ARG A 354 -16.35 -9.53 -4.58
C ARG A 354 -15.97 -10.05 -3.20
N GLY A 355 -16.07 -11.36 -2.99
CA GLY A 355 -15.76 -12.02 -1.71
C GLY A 355 -14.30 -11.87 -1.25
N TRP A 356 -13.37 -11.45 -2.11
CA TRP A 356 -12.00 -11.12 -1.69
C TRP A 356 -11.94 -9.80 -0.91
N TYR A 357 -12.67 -8.76 -1.34
CA TYR A 357 -12.47 -7.38 -0.87
C TYR A 357 -13.70 -6.71 -0.22
N GLU A 358 -14.93 -7.12 -0.49
CA GLU A 358 -16.11 -6.50 0.12
C GLU A 358 -16.15 -6.62 1.66
N PRO A 359 -15.76 -7.75 2.29
CA PRO A 359 -15.65 -7.86 3.75
C PRO A 359 -14.61 -6.93 4.40
N LEU A 360 -13.66 -6.42 3.60
CA LEU A 360 -12.62 -5.48 4.03
C LEU A 360 -13.07 -4.01 3.92
N VAL A 361 -14.26 -3.75 3.40
CA VAL A 361 -14.83 -2.40 3.36
C VAL A 361 -15.19 -1.96 4.77
N VAL A 362 -14.47 -0.96 5.26
CA VAL A 362 -14.79 -0.31 6.53
C VAL A 362 -15.60 0.95 6.24
N VAL A 363 -16.91 0.88 6.47
CA VAL A 363 -17.81 2.04 6.29
C VAL A 363 -17.64 2.99 7.47
N ARG A 364 -17.45 4.28 7.16
CA ARG A 364 -17.40 5.36 8.15
C ARG A 364 -18.82 5.93 8.37
N GLU A 365 -19.62 5.29 9.23
CA GLU A 365 -20.94 5.80 9.60
C GLU A 365 -20.82 7.01 10.54
N ARG A 366 -21.61 8.07 10.31
CA ARG A 366 -21.75 9.18 11.28
C ARG A 366 -22.52 8.68 12.50
N SER A 367 -21.81 8.45 13.61
CA SER A 367 -22.40 8.01 14.89
C SER A 367 -23.40 9.02 15.48
N GLY A 368 -23.39 10.27 15.00
CA GLY A 368 -24.29 11.34 15.41
C GLY A 368 -25.79 10.99 15.35
N LEU A 369 -26.23 10.06 14.51
CA LEU A 369 -27.62 9.59 14.52
C LEU A 369 -27.94 8.77 15.79
N LYS A 370 -27.07 7.83 16.18
CA LYS A 370 -27.21 7.09 17.44
C LYS A 370 -27.13 8.02 18.65
N LEU A 371 -26.21 8.99 18.63
CA LEU A 371 -26.09 9.98 19.70
C LEU A 371 -27.31 10.91 19.78
N ALA A 372 -27.89 11.30 18.64
CA ALA A 372 -29.14 12.08 18.59
C ALA A 372 -30.35 11.27 19.08
N ILE A 373 -30.47 10.00 18.69
CA ILE A 373 -31.51 9.08 19.18
C ILE A 373 -31.38 8.89 20.70
N ARG A 374 -30.15 8.67 21.20
CA ARG A 374 -29.88 8.55 22.64
C ARG A 374 -30.22 9.84 23.39
N ARG A 375 -29.77 11.00 22.92
CA ARG A 375 -30.13 12.31 23.51
C ARG A 375 -31.64 12.58 23.48
N ALA A 376 -32.35 12.15 22.44
CA ALA A 376 -33.81 12.25 22.36
C ALA A 376 -34.51 11.30 23.35
N ALA A 377 -34.00 10.09 23.52
CA ALA A 377 -34.49 9.13 24.52
C ALA A 377 -34.23 9.62 25.96
N ASP A 378 -33.01 10.08 26.25
CA ASP A 378 -32.61 10.62 27.56
C ASP A 378 -33.43 11.88 27.91
N LYS A 379 -33.70 12.75 26.94
CA LYS A 379 -34.59 13.91 27.11
C LYS A 379 -36.02 13.47 27.43
N LYS A 380 -36.57 12.51 26.66
CA LYS A 380 -37.93 11.99 26.86
C LYS A 380 -38.08 11.25 28.21
N ALA A 381 -37.02 10.58 28.68
CA ALA A 381 -36.99 9.97 30.01
C ALA A 381 -37.00 11.03 31.12
N LYS A 382 -36.18 12.08 31.02
CA LYS A 382 -36.19 13.21 31.98
C LYS A 382 -37.51 13.99 31.99
N GLU A 383 -38.15 14.16 30.83
CA GLU A 383 -39.46 14.80 30.73
C GLU A 383 -40.57 13.94 31.37
N ALA A 384 -40.46 12.61 31.31
CA ALA A 384 -41.38 11.69 32.01
C ALA A 384 -41.13 11.66 33.53
N GLU A 385 -39.86 11.71 33.97
CA GLU A 385 -39.47 11.75 35.37
C GLU A 385 -39.91 13.07 36.05
N ALA A 386 -39.74 14.20 35.37
CA ALA A 386 -40.20 15.52 35.84
C ALA A 386 -41.73 15.68 35.88
N ALA A 387 -42.49 14.80 35.21
CA ALA A 387 -43.94 14.79 35.20
C ALA A 387 -44.56 13.91 36.30
N ALA A 388 -43.76 13.20 37.10
CA ALA A 388 -44.25 12.39 38.22
C ALA A 388 -44.60 13.27 39.43
N PRO A 389 -45.83 13.21 39.97
CA PRO A 389 -46.22 14.03 41.12
C PRO A 389 -45.56 13.54 42.41
N ALA A 390 -44.91 14.44 43.14
CA ALA A 390 -44.30 14.15 44.43
C ALA A 390 -45.36 13.79 45.49
N SER A 391 -45.23 12.62 46.11
CA SER A 391 -46.06 12.25 47.27
C SER A 391 -45.59 12.95 48.54
N THR A 392 -46.54 13.43 49.33
CA THR A 392 -46.30 14.21 50.54
C THR A 392 -45.91 13.33 51.73
N ALA A 393 -44.89 13.76 52.48
CA ALA A 393 -44.61 13.28 53.82
C ALA A 393 -45.22 14.23 54.86
N THR A 394 -45.91 13.69 55.86
CA THR A 394 -46.55 14.45 56.95
C THR A 394 -45.70 14.49 58.23
N GLU A 395 -45.96 15.54 59.02
CA GLU A 395 -45.20 16.14 60.12
C GLU A 395 -44.78 15.25 61.31
N GLY A 396 -43.76 15.74 62.05
CA GLY A 396 -43.46 15.37 63.44
C GLY A 396 -42.45 16.32 64.10
N LEU A 397 -42.86 17.03 65.16
CA LEU A 397 -42.02 17.83 66.08
C LEU A 397 -41.00 16.92 66.85
N VAL A 398 -39.95 17.38 67.57
CA VAL A 398 -39.82 18.52 68.50
C VAL A 398 -38.34 18.93 68.81
N ASP A 399 -38.14 20.23 69.04
CA ASP A 399 -37.31 20.95 70.07
C ASP A 399 -35.76 20.80 70.31
N SER A 400 -35.17 21.98 70.57
CA SER A 400 -33.99 22.33 71.41
C SER A 400 -32.52 22.11 70.98
N GLY A 401 -31.63 23.08 71.27
CA GLY A 401 -30.18 22.85 71.47
C GLY A 401 -29.15 23.84 70.89
N ALA A 402 -28.74 24.86 71.66
CA ALA A 402 -27.80 25.96 71.35
C ALA A 402 -26.32 25.67 70.94
N SER A 403 -25.67 26.69 70.33
CA SER A 403 -24.20 27.04 70.36
C SER A 403 -23.16 26.11 69.69
N SER A 404 -21.96 26.54 69.22
CA SER A 404 -21.31 27.87 69.13
C SER A 404 -20.00 27.86 68.27
N VAL A 405 -19.78 28.90 67.45
CA VAL A 405 -18.58 29.79 67.26
C VAL A 405 -17.12 29.24 67.12
N GLN A 406 -16.35 29.93 66.24
CA GLN A 406 -14.85 30.00 66.03
C GLN A 406 -14.17 28.92 65.14
N SER A 407 -13.08 29.18 64.38
CA SER A 407 -12.52 30.42 63.75
C SER A 407 -11.33 30.14 62.78
N ALA A 408 -10.92 31.13 61.96
CA ALA A 408 -9.69 31.16 61.13
C ALA A 408 -8.51 31.87 61.86
N PRO A 409 -7.25 31.96 61.33
CA PRO A 409 -6.90 32.84 60.18
C PRO A 409 -5.78 32.31 59.22
N GLU A 410 -5.25 33.21 58.36
CA GLU A 410 -4.51 32.94 57.11
C GLU A 410 -3.06 33.58 57.12
N PRO A 411 -2.37 34.01 56.01
CA PRO A 411 -1.00 33.54 55.71
C PRO A 411 0.10 34.63 55.58
N VAL A 412 1.37 34.24 55.31
CA VAL A 412 2.46 35.15 54.86
C VAL A 412 3.44 34.44 53.90
N ALA A 413 3.97 35.18 52.90
CA ALA A 413 5.03 34.79 51.95
C ALA A 413 6.10 35.92 51.86
N PRO A 414 6.89 36.08 50.77
CA PRO A 414 8.06 35.31 50.32
C PRO A 414 9.38 36.16 50.33
N ALA A 415 10.51 35.62 49.85
CA ALA A 415 11.69 36.42 49.47
C ALA A 415 12.56 35.75 48.37
N SER A 416 13.35 36.57 47.66
CA SER A 416 14.01 36.28 46.38
C SER A 416 15.50 36.66 46.33
N ASN A 417 16.31 35.94 45.53
CA ASN A 417 17.47 36.43 44.73
C ASN A 417 18.15 35.21 44.07
N SER A 418 18.65 35.14 42.82
CA SER A 418 19.18 36.06 41.78
C SER A 418 20.69 35.93 41.58
N GLN A 419 21.13 35.88 40.30
CA GLN A 419 22.53 35.94 39.80
C GLN A 419 23.40 34.67 40.10
N THR A 420 24.37 34.23 39.28
CA THR A 420 25.02 34.73 38.04
C THR A 420 25.70 33.57 37.26
N ALA A 421 25.96 33.74 35.95
CA ALA A 421 26.94 32.96 35.16
C ALA A 421 28.22 33.84 34.93
N PRO A 422 29.42 33.36 34.47
CA PRO A 422 29.61 32.72 33.13
C PRO A 422 30.81 31.73 32.93
N SER A 423 30.88 31.11 31.73
CA SER A 423 32.08 30.57 31.01
C SER A 423 32.88 29.41 31.67
N THR A 424 33.71 28.58 31.01
CA THR A 424 34.43 28.60 29.71
C THR A 424 34.72 27.16 29.20
N ASP A 425 34.94 27.02 27.89
CA ASP A 425 35.91 26.14 27.18
C ASP A 425 35.96 24.59 27.30
N ALA A 426 35.84 23.98 26.11
CA ALA A 426 36.81 23.09 25.44
C ALA A 426 36.93 21.57 25.73
N GLN A 427 36.99 20.83 24.60
CA GLN A 427 37.71 19.57 24.33
C GLN A 427 37.31 18.28 25.08
N ALA A 428 36.60 17.40 24.38
CA ALA A 428 37.19 16.23 23.73
C ALA A 428 36.26 15.71 22.60
#